data_AF-A0A0D0EEQ2-F1
#
_entry.id   AF-A0A0D0EEQ2-F1
#
_cell.length_a   1.000
_cell.length_b   1.000
_cell.length_c   1.000
_cell.angle_alpha   90.00
_cell.angle_beta   90.00
_cell.angle_gamma   90.00
#
_symmetry.space_group_name_H-M   'P 1'
#
loop_
_entity.id
_entity.type
_entity.pdbx_description
1 polymer ?
#
loop_
_entity_poly.entity_id
_entity_poly.type
_entity_poly.pdbx_seq_one_letter_code
_entity_poly.pdbx_strand_id
1 'polypeptide(L)' 'MTIQDLIGDYSVSGSNQDETNQITYKGIVVYKCITKDILEGFWSEKHGNPLYLGTEYCLRMKSNEQLN' A
#
# COMPACT_ATOMS: atom_id res chain seq x y z
N MET A 1 8.17 13.49 -11.23
CA MET A 1 8.35 12.47 -10.19
C MET A 1 9.17 11.36 -10.81
N THR A 2 10.38 11.15 -10.33
CA THR A 2 11.19 9.99 -10.72
C THR A 2 10.97 8.87 -9.69
N ILE A 3 11.31 7.62 -10.03
CA ILE A 3 11.27 6.51 -9.06
C ILE A 3 12.11 6.83 -7.81
N GLN A 4 13.19 7.61 -7.95
CA GLN A 4 14.02 8.02 -6.82
C GLN A 4 13.27 8.92 -5.84
N ASP A 5 12.34 9.76 -6.32
CA ASP A 5 11.49 10.59 -5.46
C ASP A 5 10.60 9.72 -4.55
N LEU A 6 10.30 8.48 -4.93
CA LEU A 6 9.39 7.57 -4.21
C LEU A 6 10.11 6.67 -3.20
N ILE A 7 11.45 6.69 -3.14
CA ILE A 7 12.21 5.92 -2.15
C ILE A 7 12.00 6.56 -0.77
N GLY A 8 11.67 5.76 0.24
CA GLY A 8 11.48 6.21 1.62
C GLY A 8 10.57 5.27 2.42
N ASP A 9 10.35 5.63 3.68
CA ASP A 9 9.46 4.90 4.58
C ASP A 9 8.02 5.36 4.42
N TYR A 10 7.12 4.37 4.30
CA TYR A 10 5.69 4.60 4.16
C TYR A 10 4.95 3.83 5.23
N SER A 11 3.97 4.49 5.84
CA SER A 11 2.94 3.79 6.58
C SER A 11 1.91 3.30 5.57
N VAL A 12 1.81 1.97 5.45
CA VAL A 12 0.84 1.30 4.59
C VAL A 12 -0.29 0.79 5.47
N SER A 13 -1.50 1.24 5.19
CA SER A 13 -2.72 0.75 5.84
C SER A 13 -3.63 0.17 4.76
N GLY A 14 -4.03 -1.08 4.93
CA GLY A 14 -4.92 -1.75 4.00
C GLY A 14 -5.85 -2.69 4.74
N SER A 15 -7.00 -2.94 4.14
CA SER A 15 -7.97 -3.92 4.64
C SER A 15 -8.20 -4.95 3.55
N ASN A 16 -7.87 -6.21 3.85
CA ASN A 16 -8.32 -7.32 3.01
C ASN A 16 -9.67 -7.82 3.53
N GLN A 17 -10.47 -8.42 2.64
CA GLN A 17 -11.83 -8.88 2.96
C GLN A 17 -11.85 -10.16 3.80
N ASP A 18 -10.69 -10.72 4.15
CA ASP A 18 -10.58 -11.93 4.96
C ASP A 18 -9.69 -11.68 6.19
N GLU A 19 -10.34 -11.58 7.36
CA GLU A 19 -9.72 -11.40 8.68
C GLU A 19 -9.20 -12.74 9.25
N THR A 20 -9.33 -13.86 8.51
CA THR A 20 -8.99 -15.20 8.99
C THR A 20 -7.54 -15.60 8.72
N ASN A 21 -6.62 -14.77 9.21
CA ASN A 21 -5.32 -15.06 9.83
C ASN A 21 -4.35 -16.18 9.32
N GLN A 22 -4.52 -16.87 8.19
CA GLN A 22 -3.62 -18.00 7.85
C GLN A 22 -3.30 -18.24 6.36
N ILE A 23 -3.81 -17.43 5.42
CA ILE A 23 -3.57 -17.68 4.00
C ILE A 23 -2.71 -16.57 3.41
N THR A 24 -1.48 -16.90 3.01
CA THR A 24 -0.63 -16.01 2.20
C THR A 24 -1.18 -15.98 0.78
N TYR A 25 -1.96 -14.95 0.45
CA TYR A 25 -2.45 -14.75 -0.91
C TYR A 25 -1.35 -14.14 -1.79
N LYS A 26 -1.15 -14.74 -2.96
CA LYS A 26 -0.32 -14.15 -4.03
C LYS A 26 -1.19 -13.27 -4.89
N GLY A 27 -0.77 -12.04 -5.12
CA GLY A 27 -1.53 -11.05 -5.87
C GLY A 27 -0.63 -9.96 -6.42
N ILE A 28 -1.26 -9.01 -7.09
CA ILE A 28 -0.62 -7.84 -7.65
C ILE A 28 -1.16 -6.63 -6.90
N VAL A 29 -0.24 -5.83 -6.36
CA VAL A 29 -0.53 -4.49 -5.88
C VAL A 29 -0.31 -3.49 -7.00
N VAL A 30 -1.24 -2.55 -7.15
CA VAL A 30 -1.11 -1.42 -8.06
C VAL A 30 -1.19 -0.14 -7.25
N TYR A 31 -0.13 0.65 -7.26
CA TYR A 31 -0.11 1.98 -6.64
C TYR A 31 -0.23 3.07 -7.69
N LYS A 32 -1.17 3.98 -7.45
CA LYS A 32 -1.28 5.27 -8.11
C LYS A 32 -0.57 6.31 -7.24
N CYS A 33 0.54 6.84 -7.76
CA CYS A 33 1.23 7.96 -7.13
C CYS A 33 0.42 9.23 -7.36
N ILE A 34 -0.25 9.75 -6.32
CA ILE A 34 -0.96 11.02 -6.38
C ILE A 34 0.04 12.17 -6.18
N THR A 35 0.88 12.04 -5.15
CA THR A 35 1.97 12.97 -4.84
C THR A 35 3.22 12.19 -4.41
N LYS A 36 4.32 12.90 -4.08
CA LYS A 36 5.52 12.25 -3.52
C LYS A 36 5.26 11.62 -2.15
N ASP A 37 4.21 12.07 -1.46
CA ASP A 37 3.90 11.69 -0.09
C ASP A 37 2.65 10.79 0.01
N ILE A 38 1.85 10.71 -1.05
CA ILE A 38 0.57 10.00 -1.06
C ILE A 38 0.56 9.02 -2.23
N LEU A 39 0.43 7.73 -1.91
CA LEU A 39 0.11 6.70 -2.87
C LEU A 39 -1.22 6.03 -2.48
N GLU A 40 -2.13 5.98 -3.44
CA GLU A 40 -3.36 5.20 -3.33
C GLU A 40 -3.18 3.93 -4.11
N GLY A 41 -3.46 2.79 -3.51
CA GLY A 41 -3.32 1.50 -4.16
C GLY A 41 -4.52 0.61 -3.98
N PHE A 42 -4.57 -0.40 -4.81
CA PHE A 42 -5.44 -1.54 -4.57
C PHE A 42 -4.67 -2.82 -4.82
N TRP A 43 -5.07 -3.84 -4.08
CA TRP A 43 -4.54 -5.19 -4.16
C TRP A 43 -5.56 -6.09 -4.84
N SER A 44 -5.10 -6.83 -5.85
CA SER A 44 -5.87 -7.86 -6.52
C SER A 44 -5.21 -9.22 -6.31
N GLU A 45 -5.96 -10.17 -5.76
CA GLU A 45 -5.51 -11.54 -5.56
C GLU A 45 -5.50 -12.31 -6.87
N LYS A 46 -4.45 -13.10 -7.14
CA LYS A 46 -4.30 -13.84 -8.39
C LYS A 46 -5.33 -14.96 -8.55
N HIS A 47 -5.71 -15.58 -7.44
CA HIS A 47 -6.67 -16.69 -7.36
C HIS A 47 -7.86 -16.35 -6.44
N GLY A 48 -7.99 -15.09 -6.03
CA GLY A 48 -9.13 -14.62 -5.25
C GLY A 48 -10.35 -14.37 -6.13
N ASN A 49 -11.48 -14.12 -5.49
CA ASN A 49 -12.69 -13.79 -6.22
C ASN A 49 -12.57 -12.37 -6.81
N PRO A 50 -12.75 -12.16 -8.13
CA PRO A 50 -12.57 -10.87 -8.80
C PRO A 50 -13.53 -9.76 -8.33
N LEU A 51 -14.56 -10.10 -7.55
CA LEU A 51 -15.41 -9.12 -6.87
C LEU A 51 -14.78 -8.50 -5.61
N TYR A 52 -13.66 -9.04 -5.14
CA TYR A 52 -13.02 -8.64 -3.90
C TYR A 52 -11.67 -7.98 -4.20
N LEU A 53 -11.61 -6.67 -3.96
CA LEU A 53 -10.42 -5.85 -4.15
C LEU A 53 -10.01 -5.29 -2.79
N GLY A 54 -8.78 -5.57 -2.37
CA GLY A 54 -8.21 -4.93 -1.19
C GLY A 54 -7.90 -3.48 -1.51
N THR A 55 -8.22 -2.55 -0.62
CA THR A 55 -7.81 -1.15 -0.75
C THR A 55 -6.58 -0.92 0.10
N GLU A 56 -5.61 -0.21 -0.45
CA GLU A 56 -4.38 0.16 0.24
C GLU A 56 -4.17 1.67 0.17
N TYR A 57 -3.81 2.24 1.30
CA TYR A 57 -3.49 3.64 1.41
C TYR A 57 -2.12 3.80 2.04
N CYS A 58 -1.24 4.51 1.33
CA CYS A 58 0.15 4.70 1.73
C CYS A 58 0.43 6.19 1.93
N LEU A 59 0.87 6.52 3.13
CA LEU A 59 1.34 7.85 3.48
C LEU A 59 2.84 7.80 3.77
N ARG A 60 3.59 8.70 3.14
CA ARG A 60 5.01 8.85 3.46
C ARG A 60 5.15 9.30 4.90
N MET A 61 5.95 8.54 5.65
CA MET A 61 6.36 8.99 6.96
C MET A 61 7.36 10.11 6.78
N LYS A 62 7.01 11.32 7.23
CA LYS A 62 8.01 12.35 7.43
C LYS A 62 8.83 11.89 8.61
N SER A 63 10.13 11.64 8.41
CA SER A 63 11.06 11.46 9.51
C SER A 63 10.87 12.64 10.45
N ASN A 64 10.33 12.36 11.64
CA ASN A 64 10.30 13.35 12.71
C ASN A 64 11.77 13.69 12.93
N GLU A 65 12.21 14.85 12.46
CA GLU A 65 13.46 15.43 12.93
C GLU A 65 13.37 15.35 14.45
N GLN A 66 14.22 14.53 15.06
CA GLN A 66 14.35 14.51 16.51
C GLN A 66 14.64 15.97 16.88
N LEU A 67 13.70 16.61 17.60
CA LEU A 67 14.00 17.87 18.26
C LEU A 67 15.15 17.59 19.22
N ASN A 68 16.33 18.11 18.85
CA ASN A 68 17.52 18.15 19.69
C ASN A 68 17.23 18.87 21.02
#